data_AF-A0A397A216-F1
#
_entry.id   AF-A0A397A216-F1
#
_cell.length_a   1.000
_cell.length_b   1.000
_cell.length_c   1.000
_cell.angle_alpha   90.00
_cell.angle_beta   90.00
_cell.angle_gamma   90.00
#
_symmetry.space_group_name_H-M   'P 1'
#
loop_
_entity.id
_entity.type
_entity.pdbx_description
1 polymer ?
#
loop_
_entity_poly.entity_id
_entity_poly.type
_entity_poly.pdbx_seq_one_letter_code
_entity_poly.pdbx_strand_id
1 'polypeptide(L)'
;MPEGTKKEPRAPLKKALTGATGRRSRMDTQVSIRKARKEDGYNQRRNLAAQAKAQAENRPQERSLLIEQLASRSQTLLVGLQHPDKEVRRKSLRAFVYLMSSGVPPLFDDGDPQHVPLWHTITTAVPFFVSTLDLPDVPMQSDAAFALRFISSMDRSNLVIEGGALPKLAVLLQCGISELQIQAAWCLGNVASESKACCEAVVHICPPIQVIPHIRLSTPSLRRAAVWLLRSMIDMTDLLATMQVLTPQFELELVTVLGNVIKQLVQERAKLWAKDKDKAVPSAAPWRLFEFQTGKPAPNDIAVVRLLRDIDDTTVEVVDVDVNFETGENVTFRAARSTLRPLQAIEDVFDEDGDDEDASSAQDAETLSLDERALTLCDSTWAVVEVTQHNVAVLAVLQSTGVFAKLVEALHMYSSPLVLSPVLRLLGYVISHDEAYVQVVLDAGLLAACPRVLQNSSRSIREEACWLLSNLAGGTVQHMTAVLEAPG
;
A
#
# COMPACT_ATOMS: atom_id res chain seq x y z
N MET A 1 -15.10 59.95 25.25
CA MET A 1 -14.20 58.79 25.43
C MET A 1 -14.71 58.00 26.63
N PRO A 2 -14.84 56.68 26.51
CA PRO A 2 -16.15 56.06 26.31
C PRO A 2 -16.60 55.11 27.43
N GLU A 3 -17.82 54.63 27.23
CA GLU A 3 -18.72 53.86 28.08
C GLU A 3 -18.18 52.50 28.54
N GLY A 4 -18.66 52.07 29.70
CA GLY A 4 -18.34 50.78 30.30
C GLY A 4 -18.85 49.60 29.48
N THR A 5 -17.94 48.69 29.14
CA THR A 5 -18.24 47.39 28.55
C THR A 5 -18.65 46.41 29.65
N LYS A 6 -19.93 46.01 29.63
CA LYS A 6 -20.45 44.86 30.39
C LYS A 6 -19.72 43.61 29.92
N LYS A 7 -19.09 42.87 30.84
CA LYS A 7 -18.60 41.51 30.59
C LYS A 7 -19.81 40.60 30.28
N GLU A 8 -19.88 40.08 29.06
CA GLU A 8 -20.78 38.98 28.72
C GLU A 8 -20.36 37.70 29.47
N PRO A 9 -21.32 36.90 29.96
CA PRO A 9 -21.01 35.63 30.59
C PRO A 9 -20.56 34.64 29.51
N ARG A 10 -19.36 34.06 29.69
CA ARG A 10 -18.85 32.95 28.87
C ARG A 10 -19.91 31.86 28.75
N ALA A 11 -20.35 31.59 27.53
CA ALA A 11 -21.19 30.43 27.24
C ALA A 11 -20.44 29.13 27.62
N PRO A 12 -21.13 28.12 28.18
CA PRO A 12 -20.50 26.86 28.54
C PRO A 12 -19.93 26.18 27.27
N LEU A 13 -18.67 25.75 27.36
CA LEU A 13 -17.97 24.91 26.39
C LEU A 13 -18.66 23.52 26.30
N LYS A 14 -19.80 23.47 25.63
CA LYS A 14 -20.45 22.25 25.14
C LYS A 14 -21.10 22.53 23.79
N LYS A 15 -20.26 22.74 22.77
CA LYS A 15 -20.59 22.30 21.41
C LYS A 15 -19.52 21.31 21.00
N ALA A 16 -19.94 20.06 21.06
CA ALA A 16 -19.17 18.87 20.80
C ALA A 16 -18.38 18.98 19.49
N LEU A 17 -17.10 18.62 19.59
CA LEU A 17 -16.37 18.03 18.47
C LEU A 17 -17.18 16.83 17.96
N THR A 18 -18.03 17.02 16.96
CA THR A 18 -18.46 15.90 16.13
C THR A 18 -17.29 15.57 15.20
N GLY A 19 -16.34 14.80 15.72
CA GLY A 19 -15.11 14.40 15.03
C GLY A 19 -15.31 13.52 13.79
N ALA A 20 -16.49 13.49 13.18
CA ALA A 20 -16.79 12.69 11.99
C ALA A 20 -16.28 13.35 10.69
N THR A 21 -16.32 14.69 10.60
CA THR A 21 -15.91 15.43 9.40
C THR A 21 -14.38 15.52 9.24
N GLY A 22 -13.65 15.71 10.34
CA GLY A 22 -12.19 15.66 10.35
C GLY A 22 -11.60 14.24 10.24
N ARG A 23 -12.39 13.19 10.56
CA ARG A 23 -12.02 11.79 10.34
C ARG A 23 -12.17 11.38 8.88
N ARG A 24 -13.25 11.80 8.19
CA ARG A 24 -13.41 11.59 6.74
C ARG A 24 -12.35 12.32 5.93
N SER A 25 -12.03 13.58 6.24
CA SER A 25 -10.93 14.29 5.56
C SER A 25 -9.57 13.63 5.79
N ARG A 26 -9.30 13.07 6.99
CA ARG A 26 -8.08 12.28 7.24
C ARG A 26 -8.10 10.89 6.60
N MET A 27 -9.27 10.27 6.45
CA MET A 27 -9.46 9.03 5.69
C MET A 27 -9.26 9.30 4.20
N ASP A 28 -9.76 10.39 3.64
CA ASP A 28 -9.54 10.80 2.24
C ASP A 28 -8.06 11.12 2.00
N THR A 29 -7.41 11.85 2.92
CA THR A 29 -5.95 12.08 2.86
C THR A 29 -5.16 10.77 3.08
N GLN A 30 -5.59 9.87 3.96
CA GLN A 30 -4.98 8.54 4.11
C GLN A 30 -5.25 7.62 2.93
N VAL A 31 -6.38 7.75 2.22
CA VAL A 31 -6.70 7.00 1.01
C VAL A 31 -5.87 7.53 -0.15
N SER A 32 -5.69 8.84 -0.30
CA SER A 32 -4.71 9.43 -1.24
C SER A 32 -3.27 9.04 -0.91
N ILE A 33 -2.87 9.06 0.38
CA ILE A 33 -1.55 8.61 0.84
C ILE A 33 -1.41 7.08 0.69
N ARG A 34 -2.48 6.28 0.82
CA ARG A 34 -2.47 4.84 0.56
C ARG A 34 -2.47 4.53 -0.93
N LYS A 35 -3.11 5.35 -1.77
CA LYS A 35 -3.04 5.27 -3.24
C LYS A 35 -1.60 5.54 -3.68
N ALA A 36 -0.98 6.61 -3.19
CA ALA A 36 0.43 6.93 -3.37
C ALA A 36 1.37 5.82 -2.84
N ARG A 37 1.30 5.46 -1.54
CA ARG A 37 2.21 4.50 -0.89
C ARG A 37 2.05 3.04 -1.32
N LYS A 38 0.88 2.65 -1.85
CA LYS A 38 0.60 1.27 -2.29
C LYS A 38 0.92 1.08 -3.77
N GLU A 39 0.81 2.16 -4.56
CA GLU A 39 1.48 2.23 -5.85
C GLU A 39 2.99 2.25 -5.67
N ASP A 40 3.53 2.96 -4.68
CA ASP A 40 4.98 3.07 -4.47
C ASP A 40 5.69 1.73 -4.37
N GLY A 41 5.12 0.66 -3.81
CA GLY A 41 5.81 -0.65 -3.80
C GLY A 41 5.90 -1.35 -5.17
N TYR A 42 4.88 -1.20 -6.01
CA TYR A 42 4.83 -1.81 -7.36
C TYR A 42 5.46 -0.89 -8.42
N ASN A 43 5.20 0.41 -8.31
CA ASN A 43 5.86 1.48 -9.03
C ASN A 43 7.32 1.61 -8.62
N GLN A 44 7.76 1.36 -7.38
CA GLN A 44 9.20 1.27 -7.05
C GLN A 44 9.84 0.04 -7.65
N ARG A 45 9.23 -1.16 -7.65
CA ARG A 45 9.87 -2.29 -8.36
C ARG A 45 10.03 -2.01 -9.87
N ARG A 46 9.05 -1.32 -10.47
CA ARG A 46 9.08 -0.85 -11.87
C ARG A 46 10.04 0.33 -12.08
N ASN A 47 10.09 1.27 -11.15
CA ASN A 47 10.89 2.49 -11.16
C ASN A 47 12.31 2.25 -10.68
N LEU A 48 12.62 1.23 -9.89
CA LEU A 48 13.98 0.83 -9.48
C LEU A 48 14.67 0.11 -10.62
N ALA A 49 13.94 -0.73 -11.38
CA ALA A 49 14.44 -1.29 -12.64
C ALA A 49 14.60 -0.20 -13.71
N ALA A 50 13.70 0.79 -13.77
CA ALA A 50 13.82 1.95 -14.65
C ALA A 50 14.87 2.98 -14.16
N GLN A 51 15.07 3.15 -12.86
CA GLN A 51 16.06 4.03 -12.23
C GLN A 51 17.44 3.43 -12.34
N ALA A 52 17.61 2.10 -12.21
CA ALA A 52 18.87 1.43 -12.54
C ALA A 52 19.25 1.62 -14.01
N LYS A 53 18.24 1.76 -14.90
CA LYS A 53 18.43 2.06 -16.33
C LYS A 53 18.62 3.56 -16.61
N ALA A 54 17.94 4.45 -15.88
CA ALA A 54 18.03 5.90 -16.00
C ALA A 54 19.28 6.48 -15.32
N GLN A 55 19.76 5.88 -14.23
CA GLN A 55 21.05 6.19 -13.60
C GLN A 55 22.22 5.84 -14.54
N ALA A 56 22.02 4.92 -15.49
CA ALA A 56 22.99 4.65 -16.56
C ALA A 56 22.93 5.68 -17.71
N GLU A 57 21.90 6.54 -17.79
CA GLU A 57 21.62 7.49 -18.89
C GLU A 57 21.59 8.96 -18.41
N ASN A 58 22.45 9.32 -17.44
CA ASN A 58 22.35 10.58 -16.69
C ASN A 58 22.90 11.82 -17.43
N ARG A 59 22.22 12.27 -18.50
CA ARG A 59 22.40 13.62 -19.10
C ARG A 59 21.04 14.29 -19.43
N PRO A 60 20.73 15.48 -18.87
CA PRO A 60 19.41 16.11 -19.00
C PRO A 60 19.00 16.48 -20.45
N GLN A 61 19.96 16.84 -21.33
CA GLN A 61 19.67 17.06 -22.76
C GLN A 61 19.30 15.77 -23.51
N GLU A 62 19.79 14.61 -23.08
CA GLU A 62 19.51 13.33 -23.72
C GLU A 62 18.08 12.84 -23.39
N ARG A 63 17.54 13.19 -22.21
CA ARG A 63 16.17 12.86 -21.79
C ARG A 63 15.09 13.60 -22.59
N SER A 64 15.22 14.90 -22.80
CA SER A 64 14.25 15.68 -23.59
C SER A 64 14.20 15.25 -25.06
N LEU A 65 15.37 15.02 -25.66
CA LEU A 65 15.47 14.47 -27.02
C LEU A 65 14.86 13.06 -27.13
N LEU A 66 15.04 12.23 -26.11
CA LEU A 66 14.43 10.89 -26.06
C LEU A 66 12.90 10.96 -26.03
N ILE A 67 12.31 11.85 -25.22
CA ILE A 67 10.85 12.04 -25.15
C ILE A 67 10.30 12.51 -26.51
N GLU A 68 10.95 13.49 -27.14
CA GLU A 68 10.52 14.01 -28.44
C GLU A 68 10.60 12.93 -29.54
N GLN A 69 11.68 12.13 -29.54
CA GLN A 69 11.82 10.99 -30.44
C GLN A 69 10.78 9.90 -30.17
N LEU A 70 10.48 9.62 -28.89
CA LEU A 70 9.43 8.66 -28.51
C LEU A 70 8.05 9.14 -28.97
N ALA A 71 7.73 10.42 -28.76
CA ALA A 71 6.48 11.03 -29.22
C ALA A 71 6.35 10.93 -30.76
N SER A 72 7.38 11.34 -31.50
CA SER A 72 7.41 11.22 -32.97
C SER A 72 7.21 9.78 -33.44
N ARG A 73 7.92 8.82 -32.83
CA ARG A 73 7.80 7.39 -33.17
C ARG A 73 6.44 6.81 -32.77
N SER A 74 5.84 7.28 -31.69
CA SER A 74 4.54 6.81 -31.21
C SER A 74 3.40 7.10 -32.19
N GLN A 75 3.51 8.16 -33.00
CA GLN A 75 2.53 8.45 -34.07
C GLN A 75 2.45 7.33 -35.12
N THR A 76 3.57 6.67 -35.43
CA THR A 76 3.57 5.52 -36.35
C THR A 76 2.79 4.33 -35.76
N LEU A 77 2.75 4.22 -34.43
CA LEU A 77 1.96 3.18 -33.76
C LEU A 77 0.46 3.40 -33.99
N LEU A 78 -0.03 4.65 -33.94
CA LEU A 78 -1.42 4.99 -34.26
C LEU A 78 -1.80 4.57 -35.67
N VAL A 79 -0.95 4.89 -36.65
CA VAL A 79 -1.16 4.48 -38.05
C VAL A 79 -1.23 2.95 -38.15
N GLY A 80 -0.34 2.25 -37.43
CA GLY A 80 -0.35 0.78 -37.42
C GLY A 80 -1.57 0.16 -36.74
N LEU A 81 -2.20 0.81 -35.76
CA LEU A 81 -3.48 0.36 -35.17
C LEU A 81 -4.64 0.41 -36.18
N GLN A 82 -4.57 1.31 -37.17
CA GLN A 82 -5.57 1.47 -38.23
C GLN A 82 -5.29 0.61 -39.46
N HIS A 83 -4.17 -0.11 -39.48
CA HIS A 83 -3.73 -0.85 -40.67
C HIS A 83 -4.67 -2.01 -41.01
N PRO A 84 -4.94 -2.31 -42.30
CA PRO A 84 -5.82 -3.41 -42.71
C PRO A 84 -5.30 -4.80 -42.30
N ASP A 85 -3.99 -5.00 -42.27
CA ASP A 85 -3.37 -6.24 -41.79
C ASP A 85 -3.45 -6.37 -40.26
N LYS A 86 -4.02 -7.48 -39.80
CA LYS A 86 -4.16 -7.86 -38.39
C LYS A 86 -2.81 -7.93 -37.68
N GLU A 87 -1.77 -8.47 -38.33
CA GLU A 87 -0.46 -8.63 -37.69
C GLU A 87 0.24 -7.30 -37.45
N VAL A 88 0.03 -6.32 -38.34
CA VAL A 88 0.51 -4.95 -38.13
C VAL A 88 -0.22 -4.31 -36.94
N ARG A 89 -1.55 -4.43 -36.86
CA ARG A 89 -2.32 -3.94 -35.71
C ARG A 89 -1.84 -4.55 -34.40
N ARG A 90 -1.65 -5.88 -34.37
CA ARG A 90 -1.15 -6.61 -33.19
C ARG A 90 0.23 -6.12 -32.74
N LYS A 91 1.17 -5.96 -33.68
CA LYS A 91 2.52 -5.44 -33.39
C LYS A 91 2.47 -4.01 -32.85
N SER A 92 1.63 -3.13 -33.43
CA SER A 92 1.47 -1.76 -32.96
C SER A 92 0.85 -1.69 -31.57
N LEU A 93 -0.17 -2.50 -31.29
CA LEU A 93 -0.78 -2.58 -29.96
C LEU A 93 0.22 -3.08 -28.92
N ARG A 94 0.98 -4.13 -29.23
CA ARG A 94 2.05 -4.62 -28.35
C ARG A 94 3.14 -3.57 -28.12
N ALA A 95 3.46 -2.77 -29.13
CA ALA A 95 4.42 -1.68 -29.00
C ALA A 95 3.89 -0.55 -28.10
N PHE A 96 2.58 -0.26 -28.12
CA PHE A 96 1.95 0.62 -27.13
C PHE A 96 2.08 0.08 -25.70
N VAL A 97 1.80 -1.21 -25.50
CA VAL A 97 2.00 -1.88 -24.19
C VAL A 97 3.44 -1.74 -23.72
N TYR A 98 4.41 -1.99 -24.62
CA TYR A 98 5.81 -1.83 -24.30
C TYR A 98 6.15 -0.39 -23.90
N LEU A 99 5.74 0.59 -24.70
CA LEU A 99 5.91 2.02 -24.44
C LEU A 99 5.40 2.44 -23.05
N MET A 100 4.23 1.92 -22.65
CA MET A 100 3.63 2.19 -21.35
C MET A 100 4.33 1.43 -20.20
N SER A 101 4.86 0.24 -20.47
CA SER A 101 5.47 -0.62 -19.44
C SER A 101 6.96 -0.36 -19.17
N SER A 102 7.70 0.23 -20.12
CA SER A 102 9.17 0.19 -20.16
C SER A 102 9.90 1.26 -19.31
N GLY A 103 9.27 1.80 -18.26
CA GLY A 103 9.92 2.83 -17.42
C GLY A 103 9.80 4.27 -17.95
N VAL A 104 8.94 4.48 -18.96
CA VAL A 104 8.40 5.80 -19.35
C VAL A 104 7.41 6.40 -18.31
N PRO A 105 6.85 5.70 -17.29
CA PRO A 105 6.02 6.32 -16.26
C PRO A 105 6.55 7.60 -15.58
N PRO A 106 7.86 7.74 -15.25
CA PRO A 106 8.44 9.02 -14.83
C PRO A 106 8.53 10.11 -15.95
N LEU A 107 7.97 9.85 -17.14
CA LEU A 107 7.83 10.76 -18.28
C LEU A 107 6.36 11.14 -18.54
N PHE A 108 5.49 10.97 -17.56
CA PHE A 108 4.09 11.38 -17.64
C PHE A 108 3.79 12.37 -16.53
N ASP A 109 4.47 13.51 -16.61
CA ASP A 109 4.18 14.69 -15.81
C ASP A 109 3.29 15.62 -16.61
N ASP A 110 2.07 15.86 -16.10
CA ASP A 110 1.11 16.81 -16.69
C ASP A 110 1.59 18.26 -16.58
N GLY A 111 2.53 18.52 -15.67
CA GLY A 111 3.23 19.79 -15.53
C GLY A 111 4.37 20.00 -16.54
N ASP A 112 4.80 18.96 -17.27
CA ASP A 112 5.86 19.05 -18.27
C ASP A 112 5.28 19.11 -19.71
N PRO A 113 5.41 20.26 -20.40
CA PRO A 113 4.93 20.41 -21.78
C PRO A 113 5.52 19.41 -22.77
N GLN A 114 6.70 18.83 -22.49
CA GLN A 114 7.35 17.86 -23.37
C GLN A 114 6.58 16.54 -23.49
N HIS A 115 5.77 16.20 -22.50
CA HIS A 115 5.00 14.94 -22.48
C HIS A 115 3.65 15.05 -23.20
N VAL A 116 3.16 16.28 -23.44
CA VAL A 116 1.84 16.53 -24.06
C VAL A 116 1.64 15.80 -25.40
N PRO A 117 2.61 15.78 -26.34
CA PRO A 117 2.43 15.08 -27.62
C PRO A 117 2.33 13.55 -27.47
N LEU A 118 3.07 12.98 -26.52
CA LEU A 118 3.01 11.55 -26.22
C LEU A 118 1.66 11.19 -25.59
N TRP A 119 1.19 12.00 -24.65
CA TRP A 119 -0.13 11.85 -24.06
C TRP A 119 -1.24 11.94 -25.10
N HIS A 120 -1.18 12.94 -25.99
CA HIS A 120 -2.14 13.07 -27.09
C HIS A 120 -2.17 11.82 -27.98
N THR A 121 -1.02 11.20 -28.21
CA THR A 121 -0.93 9.94 -28.96
C THR A 121 -1.61 8.79 -28.22
N ILE A 122 -1.36 8.64 -26.92
CA ILE A 122 -1.97 7.58 -26.09
C ILE A 122 -3.49 7.77 -25.98
N THR A 123 -3.97 8.99 -25.73
CA THR A 123 -5.40 9.26 -25.61
C THR A 123 -6.14 9.04 -26.93
N THR A 124 -5.53 9.40 -28.06
CA THR A 124 -6.06 9.11 -29.40
C THR A 124 -6.17 7.61 -29.69
N ALA A 125 -5.33 6.79 -29.04
CA ALA A 125 -5.36 5.33 -29.21
C ALA A 125 -6.51 4.63 -28.46
N VAL A 126 -7.15 5.31 -27.49
CA VAL A 126 -8.18 4.70 -26.60
C VAL A 126 -9.32 4.00 -27.37
N PRO A 127 -9.96 4.60 -28.39
CA PRO A 127 -11.03 3.93 -29.14
C PRO A 127 -10.57 2.64 -29.83
N PHE A 128 -9.29 2.55 -30.22
CA PHE A 128 -8.71 1.34 -30.81
C PHE A 128 -8.50 0.26 -29.77
N PHE A 129 -8.08 0.61 -28.56
CA PHE A 129 -7.99 -0.34 -27.44
C PHE A 129 -9.38 -0.89 -27.10
N VAL A 130 -10.37 0.00 -26.97
CA VAL A 130 -11.76 -0.38 -26.64
C VAL A 130 -12.34 -1.32 -27.70
N SER A 131 -12.25 -0.98 -28.98
CA SER A 131 -12.76 -1.82 -30.07
C SER A 131 -12.03 -3.15 -30.19
N THR A 132 -10.74 -3.20 -29.82
CA THR A 132 -9.97 -4.45 -29.78
C THR A 132 -10.52 -5.43 -28.74
N LEU A 133 -11.14 -4.97 -27.66
CA LEU A 133 -11.74 -5.85 -26.65
C LEU A 133 -12.88 -6.73 -27.20
N ASP A 134 -13.56 -6.30 -28.27
CA ASP A 134 -14.63 -7.08 -28.92
C ASP A 134 -14.11 -8.16 -29.87
N LEU A 135 -12.82 -8.12 -30.22
CA LEU A 135 -12.24 -9.07 -31.16
C LEU A 135 -12.01 -10.41 -30.45
N PRO A 136 -12.34 -11.56 -31.07
CA PRO A 136 -12.08 -12.89 -30.50
C PRO A 136 -10.59 -13.26 -30.66
N ASP A 137 -9.70 -12.42 -30.16
CA ASP A 137 -8.24 -12.58 -30.17
C ASP A 137 -7.70 -12.29 -28.77
N VAL A 138 -7.52 -13.36 -27.99
CA VAL A 138 -7.12 -13.28 -26.58
C VAL A 138 -5.82 -12.48 -26.39
N PRO A 139 -4.73 -12.72 -27.14
CA PRO A 139 -3.54 -11.87 -27.05
C PRO A 139 -3.80 -10.38 -27.27
N MET A 140 -4.59 -10.02 -28.29
CA MET A 140 -4.93 -8.61 -28.56
C MET A 140 -5.84 -8.03 -27.49
N GLN A 141 -6.82 -8.78 -27.00
CA GLN A 141 -7.70 -8.37 -25.88
C GLN A 141 -6.89 -8.12 -24.61
N SER A 142 -5.92 -8.99 -24.31
CA SER A 142 -5.01 -8.85 -23.17
C SER A 142 -4.18 -7.57 -23.27
N ASP A 143 -3.56 -7.32 -24.43
CA ASP A 143 -2.77 -6.11 -24.66
C ASP A 143 -3.62 -4.83 -24.61
N ALA A 144 -4.83 -4.86 -25.17
CA ALA A 144 -5.75 -3.73 -25.12
C ALA A 144 -6.26 -3.46 -23.69
N ALA A 145 -6.60 -4.50 -22.93
CA ALA A 145 -6.99 -4.37 -21.53
C ALA A 145 -5.82 -3.87 -20.67
N PHE A 146 -4.60 -4.29 -20.95
CA PHE A 146 -3.39 -3.76 -20.30
C PHE A 146 -3.20 -2.26 -20.60
N ALA A 147 -3.38 -1.84 -21.85
CA ALA A 147 -3.28 -0.44 -22.24
C ALA A 147 -4.29 0.42 -21.47
N LEU A 148 -5.54 -0.01 -21.40
CA LEU A 148 -6.59 0.69 -20.65
C LEU A 148 -6.31 0.70 -19.14
N ARG A 149 -5.84 -0.43 -18.58
CA ARG A 149 -5.38 -0.51 -17.19
C ARG A 149 -4.31 0.54 -16.89
N PHE A 150 -3.32 0.66 -17.77
CA PHE A 150 -2.25 1.64 -17.62
C PHE A 150 -2.79 3.07 -17.59
N ILE A 151 -3.70 3.41 -18.50
CA ILE A 151 -4.34 4.73 -18.54
C ILE A 151 -5.08 5.01 -17.22
N SER A 152 -5.88 4.04 -16.75
CA SER A 152 -6.60 4.18 -15.47
C SER A 152 -5.70 4.24 -14.23
N SER A 153 -4.44 3.77 -14.28
CA SER A 153 -3.49 3.97 -13.17
C SER A 153 -2.88 5.38 -13.12
N MET A 154 -3.07 6.20 -14.16
CA MET A 154 -2.47 7.53 -14.26
C MET A 154 -3.49 8.64 -13.98
N ASP A 155 -4.46 8.41 -13.10
CA ASP A 155 -5.56 9.34 -12.77
C ASP A 155 -6.34 9.85 -13.99
N ARG A 156 -6.46 9.01 -15.03
CA ARG A 156 -7.17 9.30 -16.29
C ARG A 156 -8.30 8.32 -16.53
N SER A 157 -8.96 7.84 -15.48
CA SER A 157 -10.03 6.84 -15.60
C SER A 157 -11.22 7.34 -16.41
N ASN A 158 -11.48 8.65 -16.44
CA ASN A 158 -12.54 9.22 -17.29
C ASN A 158 -12.37 8.87 -18.77
N LEU A 159 -11.13 8.75 -19.29
CA LEU A 159 -10.91 8.33 -20.68
C LEU A 159 -11.36 6.89 -20.93
N VAL A 160 -11.18 6.01 -19.94
CA VAL A 160 -11.61 4.61 -19.98
C VAL A 160 -13.14 4.51 -19.90
N ILE A 161 -13.78 5.38 -19.11
CA ILE A 161 -15.23 5.46 -18.96
C ILE A 161 -15.88 6.00 -20.23
N GLU A 162 -15.49 7.19 -20.68
CA GLU A 162 -16.01 7.87 -21.87
C GLU A 162 -15.72 7.08 -23.15
N GLY A 163 -14.59 6.36 -23.19
CA GLY A 163 -14.26 5.44 -24.27
C GLY A 163 -15.18 4.23 -24.36
N GLY A 164 -16.01 3.95 -23.35
CA GLY A 164 -16.94 2.82 -23.34
C GLY A 164 -16.29 1.47 -23.02
N ALA A 165 -15.16 1.48 -22.29
CA ALA A 165 -14.43 0.25 -21.94
C ALA A 165 -15.14 -0.58 -20.85
N LEU A 166 -15.84 0.07 -19.90
CA LEU A 166 -16.34 -0.62 -18.69
C LEU A 166 -17.22 -1.84 -18.99
N PRO A 167 -18.25 -1.77 -19.86
CA PRO A 167 -19.08 -2.93 -20.18
C PRO A 167 -18.28 -4.08 -20.78
N LYS A 168 -17.27 -3.78 -21.60
CA LYS A 168 -16.41 -4.78 -22.24
C LYS A 168 -15.48 -5.44 -21.22
N LEU A 169 -14.89 -4.64 -20.32
CA LEU A 169 -14.05 -5.14 -19.23
C LEU A 169 -14.86 -6.05 -18.28
N ALA A 170 -16.12 -5.72 -18.00
CA ALA A 170 -16.98 -6.58 -17.19
C ALA A 170 -17.27 -7.94 -17.87
N VAL A 171 -17.47 -7.95 -19.19
CA VAL A 171 -17.56 -9.21 -19.96
C VAL A 171 -16.24 -9.99 -19.88
N LEU A 172 -15.10 -9.34 -20.02
CA LEU A 172 -13.78 -9.99 -19.89
C LEU A 172 -13.53 -10.54 -18.48
N LEU A 173 -14.02 -9.88 -17.43
CA LEU A 173 -13.95 -10.41 -16.07
C LEU A 173 -14.70 -11.76 -15.94
N GLN A 174 -15.77 -11.96 -16.70
CA GLN A 174 -16.60 -13.16 -16.64
C GLN A 174 -16.25 -14.22 -17.70
N CYS A 175 -15.29 -13.96 -18.60
CA CYS A 175 -15.03 -14.82 -19.76
C CYS A 175 -14.39 -16.19 -19.45
N GLY A 176 -13.90 -16.40 -18.21
CA GLY A 176 -13.25 -17.65 -17.79
C GLY A 176 -11.79 -17.80 -18.22
N ILE A 177 -11.21 -16.80 -18.91
CA ILE A 177 -9.81 -16.81 -19.34
C ILE A 177 -8.98 -15.98 -18.35
N SER A 178 -8.19 -16.64 -17.50
CA SER A 178 -7.52 -15.99 -16.36
C SER A 178 -6.70 -14.76 -16.74
N GLU A 179 -6.00 -14.78 -17.88
CA GLU A 179 -5.22 -13.63 -18.35
C GLU A 179 -6.11 -12.38 -18.57
N LEU A 180 -7.24 -12.54 -19.25
CA LEU A 180 -8.18 -11.44 -19.52
C LEU A 180 -8.88 -10.99 -18.25
N GLN A 181 -9.28 -11.93 -17.40
CA GLN A 181 -9.91 -11.63 -16.11
C GLN A 181 -8.99 -10.82 -15.20
N ILE A 182 -7.69 -11.15 -15.18
CA ILE A 182 -6.68 -10.40 -14.41
C ILE A 182 -6.59 -8.96 -14.93
N GLN A 183 -6.44 -8.75 -16.24
CA GLN A 183 -6.34 -7.38 -16.77
C GLN A 183 -7.62 -6.57 -16.54
N ALA A 184 -8.79 -7.20 -16.73
CA ALA A 184 -10.08 -6.58 -16.47
C ALA A 184 -10.23 -6.17 -14.99
N ALA A 185 -9.94 -7.08 -14.06
CA ALA A 185 -10.03 -6.80 -12.63
C ALA A 185 -9.10 -5.66 -12.21
N TRP A 186 -7.86 -5.65 -12.71
CA TRP A 186 -6.93 -4.54 -12.43
C TRP A 186 -7.42 -3.21 -12.98
N CYS A 187 -7.87 -3.17 -14.24
CA CYS A 187 -8.36 -1.94 -14.87
C CYS A 187 -9.59 -1.40 -14.15
N LEU A 188 -10.60 -2.24 -13.90
CA LEU A 188 -11.80 -1.85 -13.18
C LEU A 188 -11.47 -1.38 -11.76
N GLY A 189 -10.51 -2.03 -11.08
CA GLY A 189 -10.10 -1.65 -9.72
C GLY A 189 -9.40 -0.30 -9.67
N ASN A 190 -8.60 0.04 -10.68
CA ASN A 190 -7.98 1.35 -10.82
C ASN A 190 -9.05 2.43 -11.02
N VAL A 191 -9.99 2.21 -11.95
CA VAL A 191 -11.13 3.11 -12.19
C VAL A 191 -11.93 3.32 -10.90
N ALA A 192 -12.31 2.23 -10.22
CA ALA A 192 -13.12 2.33 -9.00
C ALA A 192 -12.42 3.10 -7.88
N SER A 193 -11.09 3.07 -7.81
CA SER A 193 -10.31 3.75 -6.77
C SER A 193 -10.09 5.25 -7.01
N GLU A 194 -10.40 5.77 -8.20
CA GLU A 194 -10.03 7.15 -8.56
C GLU A 194 -10.92 8.20 -7.91
N SER A 195 -12.24 8.00 -7.95
CA SER A 195 -13.21 8.94 -7.40
C SER A 195 -14.56 8.27 -7.13
N LYS A 196 -15.43 8.94 -6.38
CA LYS A 196 -16.80 8.48 -6.12
C LYS A 196 -17.57 8.22 -7.42
N ALA A 197 -17.47 9.13 -8.39
CA ALA A 197 -18.16 9.00 -9.67
C ALA A 197 -17.62 7.83 -10.51
N CYS A 198 -16.30 7.62 -10.51
CA CYS A 198 -15.69 6.47 -11.20
C CYS A 198 -16.09 5.14 -10.53
N CYS A 199 -16.13 5.10 -9.20
CA CYS A 199 -16.61 3.93 -8.44
C CYS A 199 -18.08 3.62 -8.77
N GLU A 200 -18.96 4.63 -8.77
CA GLU A 200 -20.37 4.50 -9.14
C GLU A 200 -20.53 3.91 -10.56
N ALA A 201 -19.76 4.42 -11.53
CA ALA A 201 -19.76 3.91 -12.90
C ALA A 201 -19.34 2.43 -12.98
N VAL A 202 -18.33 2.01 -12.21
CA VAL A 202 -17.91 0.60 -12.15
C VAL A 202 -18.99 -0.26 -11.50
N VAL A 203 -19.57 0.18 -10.37
CA VAL A 203 -20.60 -0.57 -9.63
C VAL A 203 -21.85 -0.80 -10.48
N HIS A 204 -22.25 0.16 -11.31
CA HIS A 204 -23.38 0.00 -12.22
C HIS A 204 -23.20 -1.13 -13.23
N ILE A 205 -21.96 -1.41 -13.65
CA ILE A 205 -21.65 -2.40 -14.69
C ILE A 205 -21.21 -3.73 -14.07
N CYS A 206 -20.43 -3.67 -13.00
CA CYS A 206 -19.86 -4.81 -12.29
C CYS A 206 -20.05 -4.63 -10.77
N PRO A 207 -21.26 -4.93 -10.24
CA PRO A 207 -21.51 -4.87 -8.81
C PRO A 207 -20.52 -5.75 -8.02
N PRO A 208 -20.10 -5.35 -6.81
CA PRO A 208 -19.16 -6.09 -5.96
C PRO A 208 -19.46 -7.59 -5.78
N ILE A 209 -20.73 -7.99 -5.75
CA ILE A 209 -21.15 -9.39 -5.66
C ILE A 209 -20.61 -10.25 -6.82
N GLN A 210 -20.47 -9.68 -8.02
CA GLN A 210 -19.92 -10.38 -9.19
C GLN A 210 -18.42 -10.65 -9.06
N VAL A 211 -17.72 -9.96 -8.16
CA VAL A 211 -16.28 -10.13 -7.93
C VAL A 211 -15.99 -11.33 -7.03
N ILE A 212 -16.93 -11.71 -6.15
CA ILE A 212 -16.77 -12.78 -5.15
C ILE A 212 -16.34 -14.14 -5.75
N PRO A 213 -16.94 -14.63 -6.85
CA PRO A 213 -16.51 -15.89 -7.47
C PRO A 213 -15.03 -15.89 -7.90
N HIS A 214 -14.52 -14.74 -8.36
CA HIS A 214 -13.12 -14.57 -8.79
C HIS A 214 -12.13 -14.54 -7.62
N ILE A 215 -12.60 -14.46 -6.38
CA ILE A 215 -11.79 -14.58 -5.17
C ILE A 215 -11.75 -16.04 -4.67
N ARG A 216 -12.91 -16.72 -4.71
CA ARG A 216 -13.07 -18.10 -4.19
C ARG A 216 -12.32 -19.16 -4.99
N LEU A 217 -12.45 -19.14 -6.32
CA LEU A 217 -12.05 -20.25 -7.20
C LEU A 217 -10.95 -19.86 -8.19
N SER A 218 -9.93 -19.13 -7.72
CA SER A 218 -8.95 -18.51 -8.59
C SER A 218 -7.50 -18.83 -8.22
N THR A 219 -6.64 -18.68 -9.23
CA THR A 219 -5.18 -18.63 -9.06
C THR A 219 -4.78 -17.46 -8.14
N PRO A 220 -3.61 -17.50 -7.48
CA PRO A 220 -3.16 -16.41 -6.60
C PRO A 220 -3.19 -15.03 -7.28
N SER A 221 -2.77 -14.94 -8.55
CA SER A 221 -2.70 -13.67 -9.29
C SER A 221 -4.09 -13.12 -9.63
N LEU A 222 -5.04 -13.99 -10.03
CA LEU A 222 -6.43 -13.55 -10.25
C LEU A 222 -7.12 -13.17 -8.94
N ARG A 223 -6.90 -13.92 -7.86
CA ARG A 223 -7.40 -13.56 -6.53
C ARG A 223 -6.90 -12.19 -6.10
N ARG A 224 -5.61 -11.92 -6.27
CA ARG A 224 -4.99 -10.63 -5.95
C ARG A 224 -5.66 -9.47 -6.70
N ALA A 225 -5.91 -9.64 -7.99
CA ALA A 225 -6.57 -8.63 -8.84
C ALA A 225 -8.05 -8.44 -8.46
N ALA A 226 -8.77 -9.53 -8.20
CA ALA A 226 -10.17 -9.47 -7.78
C ALA A 226 -10.34 -8.84 -6.39
N VAL A 227 -9.47 -9.16 -5.44
CA VAL A 227 -9.45 -8.53 -4.12
C VAL A 227 -9.15 -7.03 -4.22
N TRP A 228 -8.26 -6.61 -5.13
CA TRP A 228 -8.03 -5.19 -5.40
C TRP A 228 -9.29 -4.50 -5.88
N LEU A 229 -9.94 -5.03 -6.93
CA LEU A 229 -11.20 -4.48 -7.44
C LEU A 229 -12.29 -4.40 -6.35
N LEU A 230 -12.48 -5.49 -5.61
CA LEU A 230 -13.47 -5.53 -4.53
C LEU A 230 -13.18 -4.46 -3.47
N ARG A 231 -11.93 -4.39 -3.00
CA ARG A 231 -11.49 -3.39 -2.03
C ARG A 231 -11.73 -1.97 -2.54
N SER A 232 -11.35 -1.67 -3.78
CA SER A 232 -11.53 -0.32 -4.36
C SER A 232 -12.98 0.15 -4.32
N MET A 233 -13.95 -0.75 -4.49
CA MET A 233 -15.37 -0.41 -4.34
C MET A 233 -15.80 -0.30 -2.88
N ILE A 234 -15.33 -1.21 -2.02
CA ILE A 234 -15.69 -1.28 -0.60
C ILE A 234 -15.15 -0.09 0.19
N ASP A 235 -14.00 0.47 -0.20
CA ASP A 235 -13.44 1.71 0.38
C ASP A 235 -14.46 2.88 0.27
N MET A 236 -15.45 2.79 -0.63
CA MET A 236 -16.57 3.73 -0.78
C MET A 236 -17.87 3.18 -0.18
N THR A 237 -17.83 2.66 1.05
CA THR A 237 -18.97 1.95 1.67
C THR A 237 -20.26 2.78 1.72
N ASP A 238 -20.16 4.09 1.99
CA ASP A 238 -21.30 5.02 1.99
C ASP A 238 -22.00 5.11 0.63
N LEU A 239 -21.22 5.07 -0.47
CA LEU A 239 -21.76 5.05 -1.82
C LEU A 239 -22.53 3.74 -2.05
N LEU A 240 -21.92 2.61 -1.72
CA LEU A 240 -22.54 1.29 -1.92
C LEU A 240 -23.84 1.12 -1.12
N ALA A 241 -23.88 1.67 0.10
CA ALA A 241 -25.08 1.71 0.92
C ALA A 241 -26.17 2.59 0.28
N THR A 242 -25.80 3.77 -0.24
CA THR A 242 -26.73 4.67 -0.96
C THR A 242 -27.29 4.00 -2.22
N MET A 243 -26.47 3.26 -2.95
CA MET A 243 -26.85 2.50 -4.14
C MET A 243 -27.62 1.21 -3.81
N GLN A 244 -27.83 0.88 -2.52
CA GLN A 244 -28.49 -0.35 -2.05
C GLN A 244 -27.82 -1.65 -2.54
N VAL A 245 -26.52 -1.58 -2.83
CA VAL A 245 -25.71 -2.72 -3.28
C VAL A 245 -25.13 -3.48 -2.10
N LEU A 246 -24.86 -2.77 -1.00
CA LEU A 246 -24.35 -3.35 0.24
C LEU A 246 -25.49 -3.98 1.07
N THR A 247 -26.02 -5.09 0.56
CA THR A 247 -27.09 -5.84 1.25
C THR A 247 -26.50 -6.69 2.39
N PRO A 248 -27.25 -6.95 3.48
CA PRO A 248 -26.77 -7.80 4.57
C PRO A 248 -26.27 -9.16 4.09
N GLN A 249 -26.95 -9.78 3.12
CA GLN A 249 -26.54 -11.06 2.55
C GLN A 249 -25.16 -10.97 1.86
N PHE A 250 -24.94 -9.90 1.09
CA PHE A 250 -23.66 -9.67 0.43
C PHE A 250 -22.54 -9.40 1.44
N GLU A 251 -22.81 -8.63 2.49
CA GLU A 251 -21.83 -8.35 3.54
C GLU A 251 -21.39 -9.63 4.26
N LEU A 252 -22.34 -10.48 4.63
CA LEU A 252 -22.05 -11.79 5.24
C LEU A 252 -21.21 -12.67 4.30
N GLU A 253 -21.55 -12.68 3.01
CA GLU A 253 -20.81 -13.44 2.02
C GLU A 253 -19.37 -12.92 1.84
N LEU A 254 -19.21 -11.59 1.77
CA LEU A 254 -17.93 -10.91 1.65
C LEU A 254 -17.01 -11.24 2.81
N VAL A 255 -17.48 -11.07 4.06
CA VAL A 255 -16.63 -11.32 5.23
C VAL A 255 -16.30 -12.81 5.38
N THR A 256 -17.19 -13.70 4.97
CA THR A 256 -16.93 -15.14 4.96
C THR A 256 -15.81 -15.48 3.98
N VAL A 257 -15.87 -14.93 2.77
CA VAL A 257 -14.87 -15.21 1.73
C VAL A 257 -13.52 -14.60 2.10
N LEU A 258 -13.49 -13.32 2.45
CA LEU A 258 -12.25 -12.64 2.81
C LEU A 258 -11.66 -13.19 4.11
N GLY A 259 -12.48 -13.53 5.11
CA GLY A 259 -12.02 -14.19 6.35
C GLY A 259 -11.31 -15.51 6.07
N ASN A 260 -11.87 -16.33 5.18
CA ASN A 260 -11.23 -17.59 4.75
C ASN A 260 -9.93 -17.35 3.95
N VAL A 261 -9.89 -16.35 3.08
CA VAL A 261 -8.67 -15.96 2.35
C VAL A 261 -7.57 -15.50 3.30
N ILE A 262 -7.89 -14.61 4.26
CA ILE A 262 -6.95 -14.14 5.28
C ILE A 262 -6.40 -15.32 6.08
N LYS A 263 -7.28 -16.20 6.57
CA LYS A 263 -6.91 -17.41 7.30
C LYS A 263 -5.95 -18.30 6.49
N GLN A 264 -6.25 -18.56 5.22
CA GLN A 264 -5.39 -19.36 4.35
C GLN A 264 -4.02 -18.71 4.17
N LEU A 265 -3.96 -17.42 3.87
CA LEU A 265 -2.70 -16.70 3.61
C LEU A 265 -1.80 -16.67 4.85
N VAL A 266 -2.38 -16.45 6.04
CA VAL A 266 -1.63 -16.53 7.30
C VAL A 266 -1.11 -17.94 7.54
N GLN A 267 -1.92 -18.98 7.32
CA GLN A 267 -1.47 -20.38 7.49
C GLN A 267 -0.35 -20.76 6.52
N GLU A 268 -0.41 -20.31 5.27
CA GLU A 268 0.67 -20.49 4.30
C GLU A 268 1.95 -19.77 4.75
N ARG A 269 1.83 -18.52 5.23
CA ARG A 269 2.96 -17.76 5.78
C ARG A 269 3.58 -18.45 7.00
N ALA A 270 2.76 -18.96 7.91
CA ALA A 270 3.23 -19.66 9.11
C ALA A 270 4.05 -20.91 8.79
N LYS A 271 3.64 -21.68 7.78
CA LYS A 271 4.41 -22.85 7.31
C LYS A 271 5.78 -22.46 6.76
N LEU A 272 5.88 -21.33 6.06
CA LEU A 272 7.14 -20.81 5.54
C LEU A 272 8.01 -20.28 6.68
N TRP A 273 7.42 -19.48 7.58
CA TRP A 273 8.10 -18.88 8.72
C TRP A 273 8.65 -19.92 9.70
N ALA A 274 7.94 -21.02 9.94
CA ALA A 274 8.45 -22.13 10.75
C ALA A 274 9.70 -22.77 10.12
N LYS A 275 9.71 -22.96 8.79
CA LYS A 275 10.87 -23.48 8.05
C LYS A 275 12.05 -22.52 8.06
N ASP A 276 11.78 -21.22 8.03
CA ASP A 276 12.82 -20.18 8.07
C ASP A 276 13.43 -20.03 9.47
N LYS A 277 12.65 -20.27 10.54
CA LYS A 277 13.16 -20.32 11.92
C LYS A 277 14.16 -21.45 12.17
N ASP A 278 13.97 -22.60 11.52
CA ASP A 278 14.85 -23.76 11.64
C ASP A 278 16.14 -23.63 10.82
N LYS A 279 16.17 -22.70 9.86
CA LYS A 279 17.42 -22.28 9.22
C LYS A 279 18.04 -21.23 10.14
N ALA A 280 19.13 -21.59 10.82
CA ALA A 280 19.93 -20.61 11.55
C ALA A 280 20.36 -19.49 10.58
N VAL A 281 19.66 -18.36 10.64
CA VAL A 281 20.10 -17.12 10.01
C VAL A 281 21.15 -16.53 10.96
N PRO A 282 22.36 -16.18 10.50
CA PRO A 282 23.32 -15.45 11.33
C PRO A 282 22.62 -14.20 11.84
N SER A 283 22.81 -13.88 13.12
CA SER A 283 22.28 -12.69 13.79
C SER A 283 22.62 -11.42 13.00
N ALA A 284 21.78 -11.04 12.04
CA ALA A 284 21.76 -9.70 11.48
C ALA A 284 21.10 -8.82 12.55
N ALA A 285 21.93 -8.24 13.41
CA ALA A 285 21.48 -7.36 14.46
C ALA A 285 20.77 -6.14 13.86
N PRO A 286 19.68 -5.66 14.47
CA PRO A 286 19.05 -4.40 14.06
C PRO A 286 20.06 -3.27 14.24
N TRP A 287 20.24 -2.48 13.19
CA TRP A 287 21.22 -1.41 13.07
C TRP A 287 21.20 -0.45 14.26
N ARG A 288 22.35 -0.25 14.92
CA ARG A 288 22.52 0.68 16.06
C ARG A 288 23.49 1.80 15.64
N LEU A 289 23.10 3.05 15.88
CA LEU A 289 23.94 4.24 15.69
C LEU A 289 24.73 4.53 16.97
N PHE A 290 25.97 4.98 16.80
CA PHE A 290 26.88 5.29 17.90
C PHE A 290 27.65 6.58 17.60
N GLU A 291 27.95 7.36 18.63
CA GLU A 291 28.96 8.40 18.56
C GLU A 291 30.37 7.78 18.65
N PHE A 292 31.26 8.24 17.77
CA PHE A 292 32.66 7.88 17.73
C PHE A 292 33.53 9.14 17.80
N GLN A 293 34.49 9.18 18.73
CA GLN A 293 35.46 10.29 18.79
C GLN A 293 36.58 10.07 17.77
N THR A 294 36.67 10.95 16.78
CA THR A 294 37.62 10.80 15.66
C THR A 294 39.03 11.26 16.02
N GLY A 295 39.17 12.05 17.10
CA GLY A 295 40.43 12.69 17.50
C GLY A 295 40.82 13.91 16.66
N LYS A 296 39.99 14.35 15.72
CA LYS A 296 40.18 15.58 14.93
C LYS A 296 39.72 16.83 15.73
N PRO A 297 40.15 18.06 15.38
CA PRO A 297 39.60 19.27 15.97
C PRO A 297 38.14 19.52 15.53
N ALA A 298 37.38 20.22 16.37
CA ALA A 298 36.01 20.64 16.08
C ALA A 298 35.94 21.40 14.74
N PRO A 299 34.91 21.16 13.89
CA PRO A 299 33.66 20.42 14.18
C PRO A 299 33.71 18.89 13.89
N ASN A 300 34.85 18.33 13.50
CA ASN A 300 34.97 16.93 13.08
C ASN A 300 35.40 15.99 14.22
N ASP A 301 35.41 16.46 15.47
CA ASP A 301 35.88 15.72 16.65
C ASP A 301 34.98 14.54 17.03
N ILE A 302 33.72 14.57 16.59
CA ILE A 302 32.72 13.51 16.76
C ILE A 302 32.19 13.11 15.39
N ALA A 303 32.08 11.80 15.14
CA ALA A 303 31.41 11.24 13.96
C ALA A 303 30.28 10.31 14.40
N VAL A 304 29.19 10.29 13.65
CA VAL A 304 28.11 9.33 13.83
C VAL A 304 28.42 8.09 13.02
N VAL A 305 28.53 6.94 13.68
CA VAL A 305 28.87 5.67 13.02
C VAL A 305 27.78 4.63 13.22
N ARG A 306 27.52 3.85 12.18
CA ARG A 306 26.55 2.74 12.20
C ARG A 306 27.27 1.42 12.32
N LEU A 307 26.84 0.58 13.25
CA LEU A 307 27.39 -0.77 13.40
C LEU A 307 26.92 -1.67 12.25
N LEU A 308 27.89 -2.24 11.52
CA LEU A 308 27.66 -3.17 10.41
C LEU A 308 27.65 -4.62 10.91
N ARG A 309 28.67 -5.02 11.67
CA ARG A 309 28.79 -6.37 12.24
C ARG A 309 29.78 -6.41 13.39
N ASP A 310 29.59 -7.38 14.28
CA ASP A 310 30.59 -7.73 15.29
C ASP A 310 31.71 -8.55 14.62
N ILE A 311 32.98 -8.18 14.84
CA ILE A 311 34.15 -8.92 14.33
C ILE A 311 34.60 -9.93 15.39
N ASP A 312 34.65 -9.49 16.65
CA ASP A 312 34.92 -10.29 17.85
C ASP A 312 34.26 -9.63 19.07
N ASP A 313 34.43 -10.18 20.27
CA ASP A 313 33.79 -9.69 21.50
C ASP A 313 34.17 -8.23 21.86
N THR A 314 35.28 -7.73 21.32
CA THR A 314 35.85 -6.41 21.62
C THR A 314 35.84 -5.43 20.46
N THR A 315 35.73 -5.93 19.22
CA THR A 315 35.91 -5.17 17.98
C THR A 315 34.69 -5.28 17.10
N VAL A 316 34.25 -4.13 16.58
CA VAL A 316 33.11 -4.04 15.68
C VAL A 316 33.51 -3.34 14.38
N GLU A 317 32.83 -3.68 13.30
CA GLU A 317 32.94 -2.97 12.03
C GLU A 317 31.84 -1.91 11.97
N VAL A 318 32.22 -0.66 11.72
CA VAL A 318 31.31 0.49 11.66
C VAL A 318 31.49 1.24 10.35
N VAL A 319 30.43 1.89 9.89
CA VAL A 319 30.47 2.80 8.75
C VAL A 319 30.14 4.21 9.21
N ASP A 320 30.91 5.18 8.73
CA ASP A 320 30.61 6.59 8.94
C ASP A 320 29.28 6.94 8.26
N VAL A 321 28.38 7.55 9.02
CA VAL A 321 27.05 7.99 8.54
C VAL A 321 27.13 9.43 8.05
N ASP A 322 28.09 10.20 8.55
CA ASP A 322 28.34 11.55 8.08
C ASP A 322 29.20 11.49 6.81
N VAL A 323 28.74 12.18 5.75
CA VAL A 323 29.52 12.31 4.52
C VAL A 323 30.80 13.08 4.86
N ASN A 324 31.96 12.46 4.65
CA ASN A 324 33.23 13.17 4.76
C ASN A 324 33.22 14.35 3.77
N PHE A 325 33.08 15.57 4.28
CA PHE A 325 32.94 16.80 3.47
C PHE A 325 34.12 17.06 2.52
N GLU A 326 35.27 16.42 2.73
CA GLU A 326 36.44 16.53 1.84
C GLU A 326 36.45 15.49 0.72
N THR A 327 35.87 14.31 0.91
CA THR A 327 35.98 13.18 -0.04
C THR A 327 34.66 12.69 -0.63
N GLY A 328 33.52 13.00 -0.01
CA GLY A 328 32.19 12.58 -0.48
C GLY A 328 31.93 11.07 -0.39
N GLU A 329 32.77 10.31 0.33
CA GLU A 329 32.68 8.86 0.45
C GLU A 329 32.44 8.42 1.90
N ASN A 330 31.56 7.43 2.09
CA ASN A 330 31.33 6.80 3.38
C ASN A 330 32.41 5.75 3.64
N VAL A 331 33.21 5.95 4.69
CA VAL A 331 34.34 5.07 5.00
C VAL A 331 33.90 4.00 6.01
N THR A 332 34.18 2.74 5.71
CA THR A 332 34.01 1.62 6.65
C THR A 332 35.32 1.35 7.38
N PHE A 333 35.28 1.25 8.70
CA PHE A 333 36.47 0.99 9.51
C PHE A 333 36.16 0.15 10.75
N ARG A 334 37.21 -0.32 11.43
CA ARG A 334 37.10 -1.13 12.65
C ARG A 334 37.26 -0.25 13.87
N ALA A 335 36.34 -0.38 14.83
CA ALA A 335 36.37 0.35 16.10
C ALA A 335 36.28 -0.63 17.28
N ALA A 336 36.90 -0.26 18.40
CA ALA A 336 36.71 -1.00 19.64
C ALA A 336 35.31 -0.71 20.19
N ARG A 337 34.60 -1.72 20.68
CA ARG A 337 33.23 -1.55 21.20
C ARG A 337 33.17 -0.56 22.37
N SER A 338 34.25 -0.46 23.14
CA SER A 338 34.39 0.48 24.26
C SER A 338 34.49 1.95 23.83
N THR A 339 34.83 2.24 22.57
CA THR A 339 34.94 3.62 22.06
C THR A 339 33.64 4.14 21.47
N LEU A 340 32.63 3.28 21.34
CA LEU A 340 31.32 3.62 20.81
C LEU A 340 30.37 3.99 21.94
N ARG A 341 29.79 5.19 21.88
CA ARG A 341 28.73 5.60 22.79
C ARG A 341 27.39 5.46 22.09
N PRO A 342 26.44 4.65 22.62
CA PRO A 342 25.11 4.55 22.04
C PRO A 342 24.46 5.94 22.02
N LEU A 343 24.04 6.40 20.85
CA LEU A 343 23.13 7.53 20.78
C LEU A 343 21.79 7.07 21.37
N GLN A 344 21.37 7.69 22.48
CA GLN A 344 19.95 7.62 22.86
C GLN A 344 19.16 8.14 21.66
N ALA A 345 18.15 7.40 21.21
CA ALA A 345 17.31 7.83 20.11
C ALA A 345 16.73 9.22 20.43
N ILE A 346 17.31 10.26 19.82
CA ILE A 346 16.78 11.61 19.82
C ILE A 346 15.58 11.57 18.85
N GLU A 347 14.43 11.07 19.32
CA GLU A 347 13.16 11.22 18.61
C GLU A 347 12.30 12.37 19.18
N ASP A 348 12.76 13.12 20.19
CA ASP A 348 11.93 14.11 20.93
C ASP A 348 12.38 15.59 20.82
N VAL A 349 13.16 16.03 19.81
CA VAL A 349 13.56 17.46 19.69
C VAL A 349 13.43 18.06 18.28
N PHE A 350 12.81 17.38 17.32
CA PHE A 350 12.46 18.00 16.03
C PHE A 350 10.93 18.18 15.91
N ASP A 351 10.38 18.94 16.85
CA ASP A 351 9.11 19.64 16.71
C ASP A 351 9.40 21.13 16.93
N GLU A 352 10.02 21.77 15.94
CA GLU A 352 9.98 23.23 15.75
C GLU A 352 10.30 23.53 14.27
N ASP A 353 9.24 23.71 13.49
CA ASP A 353 9.14 24.44 12.23
C ASP A 353 10.31 24.34 11.21
N GLY A 354 10.16 23.47 10.22
CA GLY A 354 10.98 23.53 9.00
C GLY A 354 10.85 22.30 8.11
N ASP A 355 10.44 22.51 6.86
CA ASP A 355 10.42 21.51 5.79
C ASP A 355 11.80 20.84 5.62
N ASP A 356 11.87 19.50 5.71
CA ASP A 356 12.97 18.72 5.14
C ASP A 356 12.53 17.28 4.85
N GLU A 357 12.43 16.95 3.56
CA GLU A 357 11.82 15.73 3.01
C GLU A 357 12.83 14.60 2.72
N ASP A 358 14.13 14.72 3.04
CA ASP A 358 15.15 13.92 2.32
C ASP A 358 16.00 12.90 3.11
N ALA A 359 15.61 12.48 4.33
CA ALA A 359 16.44 11.57 5.13
C ALA A 359 15.93 10.11 5.31
N SER A 360 14.88 9.65 4.61
CA SER A 360 14.27 8.30 4.82
C SER A 360 14.48 7.27 3.69
N SER A 361 15.12 7.63 2.58
CA SER A 361 15.01 6.91 1.31
C SER A 361 15.66 5.51 1.22
N ALA A 362 16.59 5.14 2.11
CA ALA A 362 17.30 3.86 2.00
C ALA A 362 16.71 2.71 2.84
N GLN A 363 15.93 3.02 3.88
CA GLN A 363 15.30 2.02 4.76
C GLN A 363 13.96 1.50 4.18
N ASP A 364 13.40 2.28 3.27
CA ASP A 364 12.12 2.06 2.63
C ASP A 364 12.19 1.04 1.48
N ALA A 365 13.27 1.03 0.69
CA ALA A 365 13.32 0.25 -0.56
C ALA A 365 13.22 -1.28 -0.38
N GLU A 366 13.81 -1.86 0.68
CA GLU A 366 13.75 -3.31 0.94
C GLU A 366 12.52 -3.69 1.78
N THR A 367 12.00 -2.76 2.58
CA THR A 367 10.79 -2.91 3.42
C THR A 367 9.48 -2.76 2.60
N LEU A 368 9.54 -2.12 1.42
CA LEU A 368 8.40 -1.87 0.52
C LEU A 368 8.08 -3.03 -0.44
N SER A 369 8.92 -4.05 -0.49
CA SER A 369 8.81 -5.18 -1.40
C SER A 369 7.94 -6.31 -0.80
N LEU A 370 6.65 -6.08 -0.57
CA LEU A 370 5.72 -7.14 -0.17
C LEU A 370 5.47 -8.15 -1.31
N ASP A 371 5.35 -9.43 -0.98
CA ASP A 371 4.92 -10.44 -1.95
C ASP A 371 3.41 -10.31 -2.26
N GLU A 372 2.96 -10.92 -3.36
CA GLU A 372 1.55 -10.84 -3.77
C GLU A 372 0.59 -11.39 -2.70
N ARG A 373 1.04 -12.37 -1.90
CA ARG A 373 0.27 -12.96 -0.81
C ARG A 373 0.04 -11.96 0.31
N ALA A 374 1.08 -11.27 0.77
CA ALA A 374 1.00 -10.25 1.81
C ALA A 374 0.17 -9.04 1.35
N LEU A 375 0.26 -8.65 0.08
CA LEU A 375 -0.61 -7.62 -0.49
C LEU A 375 -2.08 -8.06 -0.54
N THR A 376 -2.35 -9.32 -0.89
CA THR A 376 -3.72 -9.87 -0.87
C THR A 376 -4.26 -9.91 0.56
N LEU A 377 -3.43 -10.28 1.54
CA LEU A 377 -3.78 -10.25 2.97
C LEU A 377 -4.12 -8.84 3.43
N CYS A 378 -3.27 -7.86 3.11
CA CYS A 378 -3.52 -6.44 3.40
C CYS A 378 -4.87 -5.98 2.84
N ASP A 379 -5.12 -6.24 1.57
CA ASP A 379 -6.32 -5.75 0.88
C ASP A 379 -7.60 -6.43 1.38
N SER A 380 -7.53 -7.73 1.64
CA SER A 380 -8.63 -8.48 2.22
C SER A 380 -8.96 -7.96 3.62
N THR A 381 -7.94 -7.66 4.42
CA THR A 381 -8.13 -7.18 5.80
C THR A 381 -8.71 -5.78 5.82
N TRP A 382 -8.26 -4.87 4.95
CA TRP A 382 -8.87 -3.53 4.82
C TRP A 382 -10.34 -3.60 4.40
N ALA A 383 -10.68 -4.41 3.40
CA ALA A 383 -12.08 -4.56 2.98
C ALA A 383 -12.97 -5.10 4.10
N VAL A 384 -12.46 -6.03 4.92
CA VAL A 384 -13.17 -6.51 6.12
C VAL A 384 -13.31 -5.40 7.16
N VAL A 385 -12.28 -4.58 7.39
CA VAL A 385 -12.35 -3.43 8.31
C VAL A 385 -13.47 -2.48 7.91
N GLU A 386 -13.56 -2.08 6.65
CA GLU A 386 -14.61 -1.16 6.18
C GLU A 386 -16.02 -1.75 6.35
N VAL A 387 -16.23 -3.01 5.97
CA VAL A 387 -17.54 -3.67 6.13
C VAL A 387 -17.91 -3.85 7.61
N THR A 388 -16.96 -4.18 8.49
CA THR A 388 -17.23 -4.30 9.93
C THR A 388 -17.55 -2.96 10.60
N GLN A 389 -17.01 -1.85 10.09
CA GLN A 389 -17.37 -0.50 10.55
C GLN A 389 -18.78 -0.10 10.12
N HIS A 390 -19.22 -0.54 8.94
CA HIS A 390 -20.56 -0.28 8.44
C HIS A 390 -21.63 -1.16 9.12
N ASN A 391 -21.36 -2.46 9.22
CA ASN A 391 -22.27 -3.43 9.80
C ASN A 391 -21.56 -4.31 10.83
N VAL A 392 -21.73 -3.99 12.11
CA VAL A 392 -21.12 -4.74 13.21
C VAL A 392 -21.60 -6.19 13.30
N ALA A 393 -22.80 -6.51 12.83
CA ALA A 393 -23.38 -7.86 12.93
C ALA A 393 -22.57 -8.91 12.14
N VAL A 394 -21.77 -8.46 11.15
CA VAL A 394 -20.90 -9.34 10.37
C VAL A 394 -19.76 -9.93 11.20
N LEU A 395 -19.42 -9.35 12.36
CA LEU A 395 -18.36 -9.85 13.24
C LEU A 395 -18.61 -11.28 13.74
N ALA A 396 -19.87 -11.64 14.01
CA ALA A 396 -20.23 -12.99 14.43
C ALA A 396 -19.93 -14.03 13.33
N VAL A 397 -20.24 -13.68 12.07
CA VAL A 397 -19.91 -14.53 10.92
C VAL A 397 -18.41 -14.56 10.67
N LEU A 398 -17.73 -13.42 10.81
CA LEU A 398 -16.27 -13.34 10.67
C LEU A 398 -15.57 -14.22 11.72
N GLN A 399 -16.03 -14.22 12.97
CA GLN A 399 -15.53 -15.10 14.03
C GLN A 399 -15.68 -16.58 13.65
N SER A 400 -16.81 -16.98 13.06
CA SER A 400 -17.06 -18.37 12.65
C SER A 400 -16.06 -18.90 11.62
N THR A 401 -15.39 -18.03 10.86
CA THR A 401 -14.31 -18.42 9.95
C THR A 401 -13.03 -18.83 10.69
N GLY A 402 -12.87 -18.42 11.95
CA GLY A 402 -11.69 -18.60 12.78
C GLY A 402 -10.54 -17.65 12.46
N VAL A 403 -10.83 -16.52 11.80
CA VAL A 403 -9.81 -15.57 11.35
C VAL A 403 -9.17 -14.76 12.48
N PHE A 404 -9.85 -14.56 13.61
CA PHE A 404 -9.34 -13.73 14.72
C PHE A 404 -8.00 -14.23 15.27
N ALA A 405 -7.91 -15.54 15.57
CA ALA A 405 -6.65 -16.13 16.01
C ALA A 405 -5.54 -16.03 14.95
N LYS A 406 -5.91 -16.05 13.66
CA LYS A 406 -4.95 -15.92 12.55
C LYS A 406 -4.45 -14.49 12.36
N LEU A 407 -5.29 -13.49 12.64
CA LEU A 407 -4.84 -12.10 12.67
C LEU A 407 -3.80 -11.88 13.77
N VAL A 408 -3.98 -12.49 14.95
CA VAL A 408 -2.98 -12.46 16.03
C VAL A 408 -1.68 -13.17 15.63
N GLU A 409 -1.77 -14.33 14.98
CA GLU A 409 -0.59 -15.04 14.44
C GLU A 409 0.17 -14.16 13.42
N ALA A 410 -0.54 -13.37 12.61
CA ALA A 410 0.08 -12.46 11.65
C ALA A 410 0.95 -11.38 12.32
N LEU A 411 0.58 -10.87 13.50
CA LEU A 411 1.38 -9.89 14.25
C LEU A 411 2.78 -10.42 14.62
N HIS A 412 2.90 -11.73 14.82
CA HIS A 412 4.17 -12.39 15.12
C HIS A 412 5.08 -12.53 13.90
N MET A 413 4.51 -12.58 12.69
CA MET A 413 5.23 -12.93 11.45
C MET A 413 5.53 -11.75 10.53
N TYR A 414 4.74 -10.67 10.62
CA TYR A 414 4.88 -9.50 9.76
C TYR A 414 5.46 -8.32 10.52
N SER A 415 6.40 -7.61 9.88
CA SER A 415 6.93 -6.32 10.37
C SER A 415 6.48 -5.15 9.49
N SER A 416 5.96 -5.41 8.29
CA SER A 416 5.60 -4.36 7.34
C SER A 416 4.36 -3.59 7.83
N PRO A 417 4.45 -2.25 7.92
CA PRO A 417 3.31 -1.42 8.32
C PRO A 417 2.06 -1.61 7.45
N LEU A 418 2.24 -1.94 6.16
CA LEU A 418 1.14 -2.19 5.23
C LEU A 418 0.27 -3.37 5.66
N VAL A 419 0.86 -4.41 6.25
CA VAL A 419 0.11 -5.57 6.77
C VAL A 419 -0.34 -5.32 8.21
N LEU A 420 0.54 -4.74 9.04
CA LEU A 420 0.23 -4.53 10.46
C LEU A 420 -0.93 -3.54 10.67
N SER A 421 -1.02 -2.46 9.87
CA SER A 421 -2.08 -1.44 10.03
C SER A 421 -3.50 -2.03 9.97
N PRO A 422 -3.93 -2.72 8.89
CA PRO A 422 -5.28 -3.26 8.85
C PRO A 422 -5.51 -4.40 9.85
N VAL A 423 -4.47 -5.19 10.17
CA VAL A 423 -4.58 -6.28 11.14
C VAL A 423 -4.84 -5.73 12.55
N LEU A 424 -4.04 -4.76 13.00
CA LEU A 424 -4.24 -4.09 14.28
C LEU A 424 -5.57 -3.35 14.32
N ARG A 425 -5.95 -2.68 13.23
CA ARG A 425 -7.22 -1.97 13.14
C ARG A 425 -8.40 -2.94 13.31
N LEU A 426 -8.40 -4.06 12.61
CA LEU A 426 -9.45 -5.07 12.70
C LEU A 426 -9.49 -5.71 14.09
N LEU A 427 -8.35 -6.08 14.67
CA LEU A 427 -8.29 -6.64 16.02
C LEU A 427 -8.78 -5.64 17.07
N GLY A 428 -8.41 -4.36 16.95
CA GLY A 428 -8.87 -3.32 17.84
C GLY A 428 -10.39 -3.13 17.76
N TYR A 429 -10.98 -3.18 16.55
CA TYR A 429 -12.43 -3.24 16.41
C TYR A 429 -13.02 -4.48 17.05
N VAL A 430 -12.48 -5.68 16.79
CA VAL A 430 -12.98 -6.95 17.37
C VAL A 430 -13.04 -6.87 18.90
N ILE A 431 -11.99 -6.35 19.54
CA ILE A 431 -11.87 -6.24 21.00
C ILE A 431 -12.86 -5.24 21.59
N SER A 432 -13.26 -4.21 20.82
CA SER A 432 -14.21 -3.19 21.30
C SER A 432 -15.67 -3.63 21.34
N HIS A 433 -16.04 -4.81 20.82
CA HIS A 433 -17.46 -5.16 20.62
C HIS A 433 -18.00 -6.29 21.49
N ASP A 434 -17.28 -7.40 21.66
CA ASP A 434 -17.80 -8.56 22.40
C ASP A 434 -16.67 -9.26 23.19
N GLU A 435 -16.94 -9.54 24.47
CA GLU A 435 -16.02 -10.22 25.39
C GLU A 435 -15.63 -11.62 24.89
N ALA A 436 -16.55 -12.33 24.24
CA ALA A 436 -16.24 -13.62 23.64
C ALA A 436 -15.16 -13.51 22.54
N TYR A 437 -15.14 -12.41 21.80
CA TYR A 437 -14.12 -12.18 20.78
C TYR A 437 -12.78 -11.77 21.40
N VAL A 438 -12.81 -11.00 22.50
CA VAL A 438 -11.62 -10.64 23.28
C VAL A 438 -10.92 -11.90 23.77
N GLN A 439 -11.65 -12.85 24.36
CA GLN A 439 -11.05 -14.08 24.85
C GLN A 439 -10.38 -14.87 23.72
N VAL A 440 -11.00 -14.95 22.55
CA VAL A 440 -10.40 -15.64 21.37
C VAL A 440 -9.07 -15.03 20.95
N VAL A 441 -8.93 -13.70 20.98
CA VAL A 441 -7.66 -13.05 20.60
C VAL A 441 -6.61 -13.12 21.71
N LEU A 442 -7.03 -13.12 22.99
CA LEU A 442 -6.14 -13.35 24.12
C LEU A 442 -5.57 -14.77 24.11
N ASP A 443 -6.43 -15.79 23.92
CA ASP A 443 -6.03 -17.20 23.81
C ASP A 443 -5.08 -17.45 22.63
N ALA A 444 -5.20 -16.63 21.57
CA ALA A 444 -4.28 -16.67 20.42
C ALA A 444 -2.93 -15.99 20.69
N GLY A 445 -2.71 -15.41 21.88
CA GLY A 445 -1.46 -14.80 22.28
C GLY A 445 -1.29 -13.33 21.85
N LEU A 446 -2.36 -12.55 21.77
CA LEU A 446 -2.30 -11.14 21.36
C LEU A 446 -1.30 -10.32 22.18
N LEU A 447 -1.35 -10.47 23.50
CA LEU A 447 -0.48 -9.72 24.42
C LEU A 447 1.00 -10.08 24.23
N ALA A 448 1.32 -11.32 23.85
CA ALA A 448 2.69 -11.73 23.56
C ALA A 448 3.23 -11.11 22.25
N ALA A 449 2.35 -10.73 21.32
CA ALA A 449 2.74 -10.06 20.08
C ALA A 449 3.04 -8.56 20.27
N CYS A 450 2.36 -7.92 21.23
CA CYS A 450 2.37 -6.47 21.41
C CYS A 450 3.76 -5.85 21.63
N PRO A 451 4.66 -6.39 22.48
CA PRO A 451 5.98 -5.80 22.70
C PRO A 451 6.79 -5.69 21.40
N ARG A 452 6.77 -6.75 20.58
CA ARG A 452 7.45 -6.76 19.28
C ARG A 452 6.90 -5.67 18.36
N VAL A 453 5.58 -5.56 18.28
CA VAL A 453 4.88 -4.57 17.44
C VAL A 453 5.21 -3.14 17.92
N LEU A 454 5.22 -2.91 19.23
CA LEU A 454 5.53 -1.60 19.81
C LEU A 454 7.00 -1.19 19.63
N GLN A 455 7.93 -2.13 19.75
CA GLN A 455 9.37 -1.83 19.71
C GLN A 455 9.94 -1.69 18.29
N ASN A 456 9.38 -2.40 17.30
CA ASN A 456 9.98 -2.54 15.96
C ASN A 456 9.08 -2.03 14.82
N SER A 457 8.26 -1.03 15.08
CA SER A 457 7.36 -0.46 14.07
C SER A 457 7.36 1.06 14.06
N SER A 458 6.91 1.65 12.95
CA SER A 458 6.76 3.10 12.80
C SER A 458 5.77 3.68 13.81
N ARG A 459 5.87 4.99 14.10
CA ARG A 459 4.98 5.71 15.01
C ARG A 459 3.50 5.40 14.77
N SER A 460 3.05 5.41 13.52
CA SER A 460 1.66 5.13 13.17
C SER A 460 1.20 3.71 13.58
N ILE A 461 2.08 2.71 13.51
CA ILE A 461 1.76 1.35 13.96
C ILE A 461 1.74 1.28 15.49
N ARG A 462 2.67 1.99 16.15
CA ARG A 462 2.67 2.08 17.62
C ARG A 462 1.38 2.73 18.13
N GLU A 463 0.89 3.78 17.47
CA GLU A 463 -0.38 4.43 17.79
C GLU A 463 -1.58 3.46 17.69
N GLU A 464 -1.68 2.66 16.62
CA GLU A 464 -2.74 1.65 16.48
C GLU A 464 -2.62 0.52 17.53
N ALA A 465 -1.39 0.08 17.83
CA ALA A 465 -1.15 -0.93 18.88
C ALA A 465 -1.51 -0.41 20.28
N CYS A 466 -1.14 0.83 20.60
CA CYS A 466 -1.54 1.49 21.84
C CYS A 466 -3.05 1.70 21.91
N TRP A 467 -3.70 2.08 20.80
CA TRP A 467 -5.16 2.18 20.73
C TRP A 467 -5.82 0.83 21.04
N LEU A 468 -5.37 -0.25 20.42
CA LEU A 468 -5.85 -1.61 20.68
C LEU A 468 -5.66 -2.03 22.15
N LEU A 469 -4.48 -1.78 22.74
CA LEU A 469 -4.21 -2.07 24.15
C LEU A 469 -5.09 -1.23 25.09
N SER A 470 -5.35 0.03 24.74
CA SER A 470 -6.23 0.90 25.53
C SER A 470 -7.68 0.40 25.54
N ASN A 471 -8.16 -0.16 24.42
CA ASN A 471 -9.49 -0.78 24.35
C ASN A 471 -9.56 -2.04 25.23
N LEU A 472 -8.49 -2.83 25.24
CA LEU A 472 -8.41 -4.04 26.08
C LEU A 472 -8.36 -3.70 27.57
N ALA A 473 -7.54 -2.73 27.96
CA ALA A 473 -7.42 -2.26 29.34
C ALA A 473 -8.69 -1.56 29.84
N GLY A 474 -9.45 -0.92 28.94
CA GLY A 474 -10.76 -0.33 29.22
C GLY A 474 -11.91 -1.35 29.34
N GLY A 475 -11.63 -2.65 29.15
CA GLY A 475 -12.59 -3.74 29.26
C GLY A 475 -12.83 -4.20 30.70
N THR A 476 -12.92 -5.51 30.90
CA THR A 476 -13.15 -6.11 32.22
C THR A 476 -11.89 -6.07 33.09
N VAL A 477 -12.04 -6.25 34.40
CA VAL A 477 -10.91 -6.33 35.33
C VAL A 477 -9.96 -7.46 34.93
N GLN A 478 -10.48 -8.59 34.45
CA GLN A 478 -9.65 -9.71 33.97
C GLN A 478 -8.79 -9.32 32.77
N HIS A 479 -9.35 -8.57 31.80
CA HIS A 479 -8.58 -8.07 30.66
C HIS A 479 -7.52 -7.05 31.09
N MET A 480 -7.85 -6.13 32.00
CA MET A 480 -6.89 -5.19 32.55
C MET A 480 -5.75 -5.90 33.27
N THR A 481 -6.06 -6.89 34.12
CA THR A 481 -5.05 -7.71 34.79
C THR A 481 -4.18 -8.46 33.79
N ALA A 482 -4.76 -9.05 32.74
CA ALA A 482 -4.00 -9.71 31.69
C ALA A 482 -3.01 -8.76 30.99
N VAL A 483 -3.43 -7.52 30.71
CA VAL A 483 -2.54 -6.47 30.14
C VAL A 483 -1.40 -6.13 31.11
N LEU A 484 -1.68 -6.00 32.41
CA LEU A 484 -0.67 -5.69 33.43
C LEU A 484 0.32 -6.83 33.68
N GLU A 485 -0.14 -8.08 33.52
CA GLU A 485 0.68 -9.28 33.69
C GLU A 485 1.47 -9.65 32.42
N ALA A 486 1.15 -9.04 31.28
CA ALA A 486 1.84 -9.29 30.02
C ALA A 486 3.31 -8.80 30.07
N PRO A 487 4.28 -9.61 29.64
CA PRO A 487 5.69 -9.22 29.64
C PRO A 487 6.01 -8.25 28.51
N GLY A 488 6.63 -7.12 28.82
CA GLY A 488 7.10 -6.10 27.87
C GLY A 488 6.53 -4.74 28.19
#